data_AF-A0A7W0XZP7-F1
#
_entry.id   AF-A0A7W0XZP7-F1
#
_cell.length_a   1.000
_cell.length_b   1.000
_cell.length_c   1.000
_cell.angle_alpha   90.00
_cell.angle_beta   90.00
_cell.angle_gamma   90.00
#
_symmetry.space_group_name_H-M   'P 1'
#
loop_
_entity.id
_entity.type
_entity.pdbx_description
1 polymer ?
#
loop_
_entity_poly.entity_id
_entity_poly.type
_entity_poly.pdbx_seq_one_letter_code
_entity_poly.pdbx_strand_id
1 'polypeptide(L)'
;MFGVYKYEVGTTSEKAAGSVESGLAASNGYGDELDAPELMSDKPEPGAGLVVGTGDVSGNRSPPGRGSVLAQSESPGPTSSGLAKLYGDVDQDSAIVDRFVTDYLALLDDRLLAIRRLMVLDDEDEAVVSILSLETTSAMIGAQDVVNAARTLRRAVEQRQGIAAQPLFETLISAVTSMRDGLVRDGFSDRAEHRPAGG
;
A
#
# COMPACT_ATOMS: atom_id res chain seq x y z
N MET A 1 4.15 -0.64 -26.49
CA MET A 1 5.15 -1.73 -26.48
C MET A 1 5.55 -1.93 -25.03
N PHE A 2 4.88 -2.81 -24.31
CA PHE A 2 5.09 -2.98 -22.87
C PHE A 2 6.30 -3.88 -22.64
N GLY A 3 7.31 -3.35 -21.92
CA GLY A 3 8.52 -4.08 -21.58
C GLY A 3 8.19 -5.26 -20.68
N VAL A 4 8.46 -6.47 -21.18
CA VAL A 4 8.44 -7.68 -20.37
C VAL A 4 9.64 -7.60 -19.43
N TYR A 5 9.40 -7.20 -18.18
CA TYR A 5 10.43 -7.23 -17.14
C TYR A 5 10.74 -8.69 -16.77
N LYS A 6 11.73 -9.28 -17.44
CA LYS A 6 12.38 -10.51 -17.00
C LYS A 6 13.24 -10.19 -15.78
N TYR A 7 12.77 -10.54 -14.59
CA TYR A 7 13.62 -10.58 -13.41
C TYR A 7 14.32 -11.94 -13.35
N GLU A 8 15.62 -11.95 -13.60
CA GLU A 8 16.46 -13.12 -13.32
C GLU A 8 16.59 -13.25 -11.80
N VAL A 9 16.04 -14.32 -11.26
CA VAL A 9 16.19 -14.69 -9.84
C VAL A 9 17.61 -15.22 -9.68
N GLY A 10 18.52 -14.33 -9.27
CA GLY A 10 19.86 -14.70 -8.84
C GLY A 10 19.79 -15.59 -7.60
N THR A 11 19.92 -16.90 -7.80
CA THR A 11 20.06 -17.87 -6.72
C THR A 11 21.51 -17.90 -6.26
N THR A 12 21.88 -17.11 -5.27
CA THR A 12 23.18 -17.27 -4.61
C THR A 12 23.04 -18.29 -3.47
N SER A 13 23.30 -19.55 -3.80
CA SER A 13 23.56 -20.62 -2.84
C SER A 13 24.99 -21.13 -3.06
N GLU A 14 25.90 -20.85 -2.12
CA GLU A 14 27.05 -21.67 -1.68
C GLU A 14 27.98 -20.77 -0.83
N LYS A 15 28.04 -20.95 0.49
CA LYS A 15 28.84 -21.94 1.24
C LYS A 15 30.34 -21.65 1.21
N ALA A 16 30.85 -21.08 2.32
CA ALA A 16 32.22 -21.33 2.76
C ALA A 16 32.29 -21.23 4.29
N ALA A 17 32.66 -22.36 4.90
CA ALA A 17 33.06 -22.46 6.29
C ALA A 17 34.41 -21.76 6.49
N GLY A 18 34.57 -21.11 7.64
CA GLY A 18 35.83 -20.47 8.04
C GLY A 18 35.83 -20.23 9.55
N SER A 19 36.35 -21.22 10.27
CA SER A 19 36.59 -21.21 11.71
C SER A 19 38.00 -20.69 11.98
N VAL A 20 38.13 -19.62 12.77
CA VAL A 20 39.27 -19.14 13.61
C VAL A 20 39.00 -17.64 13.88
N GLU A 21 39.19 -17.02 15.04
CA GLU A 21 40.11 -17.26 16.14
C GLU A 21 39.63 -16.47 17.37
N SER A 22 39.97 -16.96 18.55
CA SER A 22 39.75 -16.28 19.83
C SER A 22 40.60 -15.00 19.95
N GLY A 23 39.99 -13.91 20.40
CA GLY A 23 40.67 -12.64 20.66
C GLY A 23 40.07 -11.92 21.87
N LEU A 24 40.81 -11.97 22.98
CA LEU A 24 40.54 -11.39 24.28
C LEU A 24 40.40 -9.86 24.29
N ALA A 25 39.59 -9.38 25.24
CA ALA A 25 39.78 -8.18 26.07
C ALA A 25 39.73 -6.78 25.43
N ALA A 26 38.63 -6.06 25.71
CA ALA A 26 38.70 -4.73 26.32
C ALA A 26 37.38 -4.39 27.00
N SER A 27 37.41 -4.38 28.33
CA SER A 27 36.41 -3.81 29.22
C SER A 27 36.46 -2.28 29.15
N ASN A 28 35.36 -1.64 28.74
CA ASN A 28 34.99 -0.27 29.13
C ASN A 28 33.51 -0.38 29.57
N GLY A 29 33.12 -0.23 30.83
CA GLY A 29 33.67 0.68 31.83
C GLY A 29 33.06 2.07 31.72
N TYR A 30 31.74 2.16 31.54
CA TYR A 30 30.98 3.38 31.81
C TYR A 30 29.81 3.03 32.73
N GLY A 31 30.04 3.24 34.02
CA GLY A 31 28.95 3.58 34.92
C GLY A 31 28.60 5.05 34.67
N ASP A 32 27.32 5.33 34.55
CA ASP A 32 26.75 6.49 35.22
C ASP A 32 25.28 6.16 35.51
N GLU A 33 25.01 6.18 36.80
CA GLU A 33 23.77 5.85 37.47
C GLU A 33 22.83 7.04 37.29
N LEU A 34 22.04 7.03 36.21
CA LEU A 34 20.94 7.97 36.06
C LEU A 34 19.69 7.39 36.70
N ASP A 35 19.51 7.83 37.93
CA ASP A 35 18.30 7.90 38.74
C ASP A 35 17.07 8.25 37.86
N ALA A 36 16.30 7.23 37.49
CA ALA A 36 15.03 7.39 36.79
C ALA A 36 13.91 7.38 37.83
N PRO A 37 13.11 8.45 37.97
CA PRO A 37 12.01 8.48 38.91
C PRO A 37 10.92 7.48 38.52
N GLU A 38 10.51 6.65 39.48
CA GLU A 38 9.29 5.84 39.46
C GLU A 38 8.06 6.72 39.13
N LEU A 39 7.68 6.72 37.85
CA LEU A 39 6.39 7.25 37.42
C LEU A 39 5.34 6.14 37.52
N MET A 40 4.66 6.18 38.67
CA MET A 40 3.27 5.78 38.94
C MET A 40 2.57 4.97 37.84
N SER A 41 2.45 3.66 38.11
CA SER A 41 1.52 2.75 37.47
C SER A 41 0.08 3.23 37.66
N ASP A 42 -0.46 3.91 36.65
CA ASP A 42 -1.89 4.17 36.56
C ASP A 42 -2.61 2.86 36.25
N LYS A 43 -3.59 2.54 37.09
CA LYS A 43 -4.33 1.28 37.13
C LYS A 43 -5.59 1.46 36.29
N PRO A 44 -5.71 0.89 35.07
CA PRO A 44 -6.97 0.92 34.35
C PRO A 44 -7.96 -0.05 35.00
N GLU A 45 -9.08 0.48 35.49
CA GLU A 45 -10.23 -0.29 35.93
C GLU A 45 -10.87 -1.05 34.75
N PRO A 46 -11.08 -2.38 34.83
CA PRO A 46 -11.89 -3.09 33.85
C PRO A 46 -13.37 -2.84 34.12
N GLY A 47 -13.95 -1.87 33.40
CA GLY A 47 -15.39 -1.68 33.29
C GLY A 47 -16.03 -2.88 32.61
N ALA A 48 -16.81 -3.64 33.38
CA ALA A 48 -17.67 -4.71 32.92
C ALA A 48 -18.80 -4.15 32.03
N GLY A 49 -18.97 -4.74 30.85
CA GLY A 49 -20.05 -4.36 29.92
C GLY A 49 -20.22 -5.34 28.76
N LEU A 50 -20.25 -6.64 29.04
CA LEU A 50 -20.56 -7.67 28.04
C LEU A 50 -22.09 -7.75 27.89
N VAL A 51 -22.64 -7.09 26.88
CA VAL A 51 -24.05 -7.24 26.50
C VAL A 51 -24.15 -8.38 25.49
N VAL A 52 -24.61 -9.54 25.97
CA VAL A 52 -24.93 -10.70 25.14
C VAL A 52 -26.29 -10.45 24.48
N GLY A 53 -26.28 -10.10 23.19
CA GLY A 53 -27.45 -10.10 22.34
C GLY A 53 -27.62 -11.47 21.68
N THR A 54 -28.51 -12.29 22.22
CA THR A 54 -29.01 -13.52 21.59
C THR A 54 -29.81 -13.16 20.34
N GLY A 55 -29.53 -13.85 19.25
CA GLY A 55 -30.08 -13.56 17.93
C GLY A 55 -31.56 -13.86 17.74
N ASP A 56 -32.03 -13.52 16.56
CA ASP A 56 -33.20 -14.15 15.96
C ASP A 56 -32.89 -14.53 14.52
N VAL A 57 -33.19 -15.80 14.24
CA VAL A 57 -33.13 -16.44 12.94
C VAL A 57 -34.48 -16.19 12.27
N SER A 58 -34.52 -15.62 11.07
CA SER A 58 -35.73 -15.71 10.25
C SER A 58 -35.37 -15.57 8.79
N GLY A 59 -35.51 -16.68 8.07
CA GLY A 59 -35.07 -16.82 6.70
C GLY A 59 -35.99 -16.18 5.69
N ASN A 60 -35.53 -16.14 4.44
CA ASN A 60 -36.43 -16.49 3.35
C ASN A 60 -35.67 -16.99 2.13
N ARG A 61 -36.16 -18.12 1.59
CA ARG A 61 -35.67 -18.80 0.41
C ARG A 61 -36.34 -18.21 -0.84
N SER A 62 -35.54 -17.96 -1.88
CA SER A 62 -35.85 -18.01 -3.34
C SER A 62 -36.78 -16.92 -3.92
N PRO A 63 -36.61 -16.50 -5.21
CA PRO A 63 -36.38 -17.36 -6.39
C PRO A 63 -35.27 -16.94 -7.39
N PRO A 64 -34.93 -17.81 -8.38
CA PRO A 64 -33.94 -17.53 -9.41
C PRO A 64 -34.51 -16.63 -10.52
N GLY A 65 -34.18 -15.34 -10.45
CA GLY A 65 -34.40 -14.38 -11.52
C GLY A 65 -33.28 -14.42 -12.54
N ARG A 66 -33.54 -15.10 -13.67
CA ARG A 66 -32.66 -15.20 -14.83
C ARG A 66 -32.72 -13.87 -15.61
N GLY A 67 -31.88 -12.91 -15.23
CA GLY A 67 -31.73 -11.62 -15.92
C GLY A 67 -30.32 -11.49 -16.49
N SER A 68 -30.22 -11.44 -17.82
CA SER A 68 -29.00 -11.07 -18.54
C SER A 68 -28.50 -9.71 -18.08
N VAL A 69 -27.45 -9.70 -17.27
CA VAL A 69 -26.57 -8.55 -17.15
C VAL A 69 -25.50 -8.72 -18.22
N LEU A 70 -25.58 -7.90 -19.27
CA LEU A 70 -24.40 -7.43 -19.97
C LEU A 70 -23.54 -6.76 -18.90
N ALA A 71 -22.67 -7.54 -18.26
CA ALA A 71 -21.60 -7.01 -17.44
C ALA A 71 -20.67 -6.27 -18.40
N GLN A 72 -20.99 -4.99 -18.62
CA GLN A 72 -19.95 -4.01 -18.84
C GLN A 72 -19.08 -4.14 -17.60
N SER A 73 -17.96 -4.85 -17.76
CA SER A 73 -16.85 -4.77 -16.84
C SER A 73 -16.35 -3.33 -16.91
N GLU A 74 -17.03 -2.44 -16.20
CA GLU A 74 -16.48 -1.18 -15.74
C GLU A 74 -15.34 -1.58 -14.82
N SER A 75 -14.17 -1.81 -15.43
CA SER A 75 -12.91 -1.89 -14.72
C SER A 75 -12.84 -0.65 -13.82
N PRO A 76 -12.70 -0.76 -12.49
CA PRO A 76 -12.73 0.39 -11.63
C PRO A 76 -11.42 1.15 -11.81
N GLY A 77 -11.40 2.02 -12.80
CA GLY A 77 -10.38 3.04 -12.93
C GLY A 77 -10.46 4.02 -11.76
N PRO A 78 -9.51 4.97 -11.67
CA PRO A 78 -9.69 6.11 -10.78
C PRO A 78 -11.08 6.69 -11.01
N THR A 79 -11.91 6.72 -9.98
CA THR A 79 -13.27 7.24 -10.16
C THR A 79 -13.15 8.71 -10.53
N SER A 80 -13.87 9.13 -11.58
CA SER A 80 -13.96 10.54 -12.00
C SER A 80 -14.26 11.49 -10.84
N SER A 81 -14.92 10.98 -9.79
CA SER A 81 -15.21 11.64 -8.52
C SER A 81 -13.96 12.08 -7.73
N GLY A 82 -12.90 11.27 -7.66
CA GLY A 82 -11.70 11.60 -6.88
C GLY A 82 -10.89 12.74 -7.48
N LEU A 83 -10.63 12.66 -8.80
CA LEU A 83 -9.96 13.74 -9.52
C LEU A 83 -10.82 15.01 -9.58
N ALA A 84 -12.15 14.88 -9.69
CA ALA A 84 -13.06 16.03 -9.61
C ALA A 84 -13.02 16.71 -8.25
N LYS A 85 -12.92 15.94 -7.16
CA LYS A 85 -12.72 16.49 -5.82
C LYS A 85 -11.39 17.22 -5.70
N LEU A 86 -10.29 16.57 -6.12
CA LEU A 86 -8.96 17.20 -6.10
C LEU A 86 -8.93 18.49 -6.92
N TYR A 87 -9.59 18.50 -8.09
CA TYR A 87 -9.77 19.70 -8.91
C TYR A 87 -10.52 20.82 -8.17
N GLY A 88 -11.58 20.48 -7.42
CA GLY A 88 -12.27 21.43 -6.55
C GLY A 88 -11.40 21.97 -5.42
N ASP A 89 -10.55 21.12 -4.83
CA ASP A 89 -9.68 21.47 -3.70
C ASP A 89 -8.51 22.39 -4.11
N VAL A 90 -8.13 22.41 -5.40
CA VAL A 90 -7.02 23.24 -5.94
C VAL A 90 -7.54 24.43 -6.77
N ASP A 91 -8.65 25.04 -6.33
CA ASP A 91 -9.26 26.21 -6.99
C ASP A 91 -9.53 26.01 -8.49
N GLN A 92 -9.86 24.77 -8.89
CA GLN A 92 -10.14 24.40 -10.28
C GLN A 92 -8.93 24.58 -11.22
N ASP A 93 -7.70 24.53 -10.69
CA ASP A 93 -6.49 24.55 -11.50
C ASP A 93 -6.16 23.15 -12.03
N SER A 94 -6.56 22.87 -13.27
CA SER A 94 -6.26 21.61 -13.95
C SER A 94 -4.76 21.31 -14.08
N ALA A 95 -3.89 22.33 -14.14
CA ALA A 95 -2.46 22.12 -14.28
C ALA A 95 -1.85 21.57 -12.99
N ILE A 96 -2.40 21.93 -11.82
CA ILE A 96 -1.99 21.37 -10.53
C ILE A 96 -2.39 19.90 -10.44
N VAL A 97 -3.62 19.56 -10.85
CA VAL A 97 -4.10 18.17 -10.87
C VAL A 97 -3.26 17.30 -11.80
N ASP A 98 -3.00 17.78 -13.03
CA ASP A 98 -2.20 17.06 -14.03
C ASP A 98 -0.77 16.81 -13.53
N ARG A 99 -0.15 17.84 -12.92
CA ARG A 99 1.17 17.70 -12.30
C ARG A 99 1.15 16.69 -11.16
N PHE A 100 0.15 16.74 -10.29
CA PHE A 100 0.02 15.81 -9.18
C PHE A 100 -0.11 14.37 -9.65
N VAL A 101 -0.95 14.10 -10.66
CA VAL A 101 -1.10 12.77 -11.26
C VAL A 101 0.22 12.32 -11.91
N THR A 102 0.92 13.22 -12.60
CA THR A 102 2.22 12.93 -13.21
C THR A 102 3.27 12.56 -12.16
N ASP A 103 3.40 13.37 -11.10
CA ASP A 103 4.35 13.13 -10.01
C ASP A 103 4.01 11.84 -9.25
N TYR A 104 2.71 11.56 -9.04
CA TYR A 104 2.25 10.30 -8.46
C TYR A 104 2.66 9.09 -9.31
N LEU A 105 2.42 9.13 -10.63
CA LEU A 105 2.75 8.03 -11.54
C LEU A 105 4.27 7.82 -11.64
N ALA A 106 5.06 8.90 -11.65
CA ALA A 106 6.51 8.85 -11.70
C ALA A 106 7.12 8.14 -10.48
N LEU A 107 6.54 8.35 -9.28
CA LEU A 107 7.02 7.76 -8.03
C LEU A 107 6.45 6.36 -7.75
N LEU A 108 5.42 5.93 -8.48
CA LEU A 108 4.66 4.74 -8.16
C LEU A 108 5.49 3.46 -8.30
N ASP A 109 6.26 3.34 -9.38
CA ASP A 109 7.06 2.14 -9.65
C ASP A 109 8.17 1.97 -8.59
N ASP A 110 8.84 3.06 -8.22
CA ASP A 110 9.87 3.06 -7.17
C ASP A 110 9.30 2.65 -5.81
N ARG A 111 8.09 3.12 -5.47
CA ARG A 111 7.40 2.73 -4.22
C ARG A 111 7.03 1.25 -4.21
N LEU A 112 6.53 0.71 -5.32
CA LEU A 112 6.20 -0.70 -5.41
C LEU A 112 7.46 -1.57 -5.27
N LEU A 113 8.56 -1.17 -5.89
CA LEU A 113 9.86 -1.84 -5.72
C LEU A 113 10.37 -1.77 -4.27
N ALA A 114 10.24 -0.62 -3.62
CA ALA A 114 10.61 -0.45 -2.22
C ALA A 114 9.79 -1.37 -1.30
N ILE A 115 8.46 -1.40 -1.45
CA ILE A 115 7.57 -2.29 -0.68
C ILE A 115 7.99 -3.75 -0.86
N ARG A 116 8.19 -4.19 -2.11
CA ARG A 116 8.62 -5.57 -2.40
C ARG A 116 9.95 -5.90 -1.71
N ARG A 117 10.93 -4.99 -1.80
CA ARG A 117 12.24 -5.17 -1.18
C ARG A 117 12.13 -5.29 0.33
N LEU A 118 11.37 -4.41 0.97
CA LEU A 118 11.18 -4.42 2.43
C LEU A 118 10.50 -5.71 2.90
N MET A 119 9.49 -6.20 2.17
CA MET A 119 8.85 -7.50 2.42
C MET A 119 9.83 -8.68 2.28
N VAL A 120 10.77 -8.63 1.32
CA VAL A 120 11.79 -9.68 1.15
C VAL A 120 12.84 -9.65 2.27
N LEU A 121 13.13 -8.46 2.81
CA LEU A 121 14.08 -8.26 3.90
C LEU A 121 13.47 -8.47 5.30
N ASP A 122 12.18 -8.82 5.37
CA ASP A 122 11.42 -8.95 6.63
C ASP A 122 11.39 -7.65 7.45
N ASP A 123 11.53 -6.50 6.78
CA ASP A 123 11.46 -5.16 7.36
C ASP A 123 10.01 -4.65 7.33
N GLU A 124 9.19 -5.25 8.19
CA GLU A 124 7.73 -5.07 8.21
C GLU A 124 7.32 -3.64 8.57
N ASP A 125 8.03 -2.99 9.49
CA ASP A 125 7.70 -1.64 9.95
C ASP A 125 7.88 -0.61 8.83
N GLU A 126 9.00 -0.66 8.11
CA GLU A 126 9.24 0.20 6.94
C GLU A 126 8.33 -0.16 5.76
N ALA A 127 8.01 -1.44 5.58
CA ALA A 127 7.04 -1.87 4.58
C ALA A 127 5.66 -1.26 4.86
N VAL A 128 5.20 -1.28 6.11
CA VAL A 128 3.92 -0.68 6.54
C VAL A 128 3.90 0.82 6.26
N VAL A 129 4.96 1.55 6.58
CA VAL A 129 5.08 2.99 6.30
C VAL A 129 4.98 3.26 4.79
N SER A 130 5.69 2.48 3.98
CA SER A 130 5.68 2.60 2.52
C SER A 130 4.29 2.30 1.93
N ILE A 131 3.62 1.27 2.42
CA ILE A 131 2.25 0.90 1.99
C ILE A 131 1.24 1.99 2.39
N LEU A 132 1.37 2.55 3.60
CA LEU A 132 0.49 3.62 4.07
C LEU A 132 0.62 4.88 3.21
N SER A 133 1.84 5.27 2.85
CA SER A 133 2.10 6.39 1.94
C SER A 133 1.43 6.17 0.57
N LEU A 134 1.50 4.95 0.03
CA LEU A 134 0.79 4.58 -1.18
C LEU A 134 -0.73 4.65 -1.01
N GLU A 135 -1.28 4.14 0.11
CA GLU A 135 -2.71 4.21 0.42
C GLU A 135 -3.21 5.67 0.42
N THR A 136 -2.54 6.55 1.16
CA THR A 136 -2.94 7.97 1.26
C THR A 136 -2.87 8.68 -0.08
N THR A 137 -1.79 8.48 -0.85
CA THR A 137 -1.62 9.13 -2.15
C THR A 137 -2.59 8.61 -3.22
N SER A 138 -2.88 7.30 -3.22
CA SER A 138 -3.89 6.71 -4.09
C SER A 138 -5.30 7.21 -3.78
N ALA A 139 -5.60 7.47 -2.50
CA ALA A 139 -6.89 8.03 -2.09
C ALA A 139 -7.10 9.46 -2.62
N MET A 140 -6.04 10.27 -2.72
CA MET A 140 -6.12 11.65 -3.24
C MET A 140 -6.54 11.71 -4.71
N ILE A 141 -6.13 10.73 -5.53
CA ILE A 141 -6.56 10.62 -6.93
C ILE A 141 -7.85 9.79 -7.11
N GLY A 142 -8.45 9.29 -6.02
CA GLY A 142 -9.63 8.43 -6.07
C GLY A 142 -9.41 7.02 -6.62
N ALA A 143 -8.18 6.50 -6.54
CA ALA A 143 -7.83 5.14 -6.95
C ALA A 143 -8.23 4.11 -5.88
N GLN A 144 -9.55 3.96 -5.67
CA GLN A 144 -10.09 3.21 -4.53
C GLN A 144 -9.70 1.73 -4.51
N ASP A 145 -9.52 1.11 -5.69
CA ASP A 145 -9.05 -0.27 -5.79
C ASP A 145 -7.62 -0.43 -5.27
N VAL A 146 -6.73 0.53 -5.60
CA VAL A 146 -5.36 0.56 -5.09
C VAL A 146 -5.37 0.78 -3.57
N VAL A 147 -6.20 1.69 -3.08
CA VAL A 147 -6.40 1.94 -1.64
C VAL A 147 -6.82 0.65 -0.91
N ASN A 148 -7.80 -0.08 -1.45
CA ASN A 148 -8.31 -1.31 -0.85
C ASN A 148 -7.27 -2.45 -0.88
N ALA A 149 -6.54 -2.60 -1.99
CA ALA A 149 -5.48 -3.58 -2.11
C ALA A 149 -4.31 -3.26 -1.16
N ALA A 150 -3.87 -2.00 -1.12
CA ALA A 150 -2.81 -1.53 -0.21
C ALA A 150 -3.19 -1.75 1.25
N ARG A 151 -4.43 -1.42 1.65
CA ARG A 151 -4.94 -1.65 3.00
C ARG A 151 -4.95 -3.13 3.39
N THR A 152 -5.33 -4.00 2.46
CA THR A 152 -5.36 -5.45 2.68
C THR A 152 -3.94 -6.00 2.85
N LEU A 153 -3.02 -5.58 1.97
CA LEU A 153 -1.60 -5.93 2.08
C LEU A 153 -1.01 -5.44 3.41
N ARG A 154 -1.25 -4.18 3.79
CA ARG A 154 -0.79 -3.59 5.05
C ARG A 154 -1.18 -4.45 6.25
N ARG A 155 -2.46 -4.85 6.35
CA ARG A 155 -2.95 -5.69 7.45
C ARG A 155 -2.24 -7.05 7.52
N ALA A 156 -1.89 -7.64 6.38
CA ALA A 156 -1.16 -8.91 6.36
C ALA A 156 0.31 -8.73 6.80
N VAL A 157 0.95 -7.62 6.41
CA VAL A 157 2.31 -7.27 6.86
C VAL A 157 2.32 -6.95 8.36
N GLU A 158 1.36 -6.17 8.87
CA GLU A 158 1.21 -5.88 10.31
C GLU A 158 1.03 -7.15 11.15
N GLN A 159 0.40 -8.19 10.59
CA GLN A 159 0.20 -9.49 11.24
C GLN A 159 1.39 -10.46 11.07
N ARG A 160 2.50 -10.00 10.48
CA ARG A 160 3.70 -10.78 10.19
C ARG A 160 3.45 -12.02 9.34
N GLN A 161 2.50 -11.92 8.40
CA GLN A 161 2.10 -13.03 7.53
C GLN A 161 2.83 -12.98 6.19
N GLY A 162 4.17 -12.99 6.19
CA GLY A 162 4.99 -12.79 4.98
C GLY A 162 4.60 -13.66 3.78
N ILE A 163 4.31 -14.96 3.99
CA ILE A 163 3.85 -15.87 2.93
C ILE A 163 2.48 -15.46 2.36
N ALA A 164 1.56 -15.01 3.22
CA ALA A 164 0.23 -14.56 2.80
C ALA A 164 0.23 -13.15 2.20
N ALA A 165 1.25 -12.34 2.52
CA ALA A 165 1.39 -11.00 1.99
C ALA A 165 1.81 -10.99 0.50
N GLN A 166 2.55 -12.00 0.02
CA GLN A 166 2.99 -12.07 -1.37
C GLN A 166 1.85 -12.07 -2.41
N PRO A 167 0.81 -12.93 -2.33
CA PRO A 167 -0.31 -12.86 -3.29
C PRO A 167 -1.11 -11.54 -3.17
N LEU A 168 -1.11 -10.90 -2.01
CA LEU A 168 -1.74 -9.58 -1.82
C LEU A 168 -0.93 -8.47 -2.51
N PHE A 169 0.40 -8.59 -2.53
CA PHE A 169 1.26 -7.69 -3.30
C PHE A 169 0.99 -7.80 -4.80
N GLU A 170 0.82 -9.00 -5.36
CA GLU A 170 0.44 -9.17 -6.77
C GLU A 170 -0.95 -8.60 -7.09
N THR A 171 -1.87 -8.66 -6.14
CA THR A 171 -3.19 -8.02 -6.24
C THR A 171 -3.05 -6.49 -6.30
N LEU A 172 -2.16 -5.92 -5.49
CA LEU A 172 -1.84 -4.49 -5.52
C LEU A 172 -1.23 -4.07 -6.87
N ILE A 173 -0.29 -4.84 -7.42
CA ILE A 173 0.30 -4.58 -8.74
C ILE A 173 -0.78 -4.59 -9.84
N SER A 174 -1.70 -5.55 -9.78
CA SER A 174 -2.81 -5.65 -10.73
C SER A 174 -3.73 -4.43 -10.65
N ALA A 175 -4.09 -3.99 -9.44
CA ALA A 175 -4.90 -2.79 -9.22
C ALA A 175 -4.20 -1.52 -9.74
N VAL A 176 -2.89 -1.39 -9.49
CA VAL A 176 -2.09 -0.26 -9.99
C VAL A 176 -2.05 -0.24 -11.52
N THR A 177 -1.87 -1.40 -12.15
CA THR A 177 -1.83 -1.51 -13.61
C THR A 177 -3.17 -1.08 -14.22
N SER A 178 -4.28 -1.59 -13.70
CA SER A 178 -5.63 -1.20 -14.14
C SER A 178 -5.91 0.29 -13.96
N MET A 179 -5.49 0.88 -12.83
CA MET A 179 -5.61 2.32 -12.58
C MET A 179 -4.77 3.14 -13.57
N ARG A 180 -3.52 2.74 -13.85
CA ARG A 180 -2.65 3.41 -14.82
C ARG A 180 -3.28 3.38 -16.21
N ASP A 181 -3.79 2.23 -16.64
CA ASP A 181 -4.50 2.08 -17.91
C ASP A 181 -5.74 2.97 -17.97
N GLY A 182 -6.48 3.13 -16.87
CA GLY A 182 -7.59 4.07 -16.75
C GLY A 182 -7.17 5.52 -16.96
N LEU A 183 -6.13 5.97 -16.24
CA LEU A 183 -5.61 7.35 -16.36
C LEU A 183 -5.12 7.67 -17.78
N VAL A 184 -4.47 6.71 -18.45
CA VAL A 184 -4.02 6.85 -19.84
C VAL A 184 -5.22 6.97 -20.79
N ARG A 185 -6.25 6.13 -20.63
CA ARG A 185 -7.48 6.21 -21.45
C ARG A 185 -8.22 7.52 -21.28
N ASP A 186 -8.19 8.09 -20.08
CA ASP A 186 -8.84 9.37 -19.75
C ASP A 186 -8.02 10.59 -20.22
N GLY A 187 -6.86 10.38 -20.85
CA GLY A 187 -6.06 11.43 -21.49
C GLY A 187 -5.15 12.22 -20.55
N PHE A 188 -4.95 11.76 -19.31
CA PHE A 188 -4.06 12.44 -18.35
C PHE A 188 -2.57 12.30 -18.70
N SER A 189 -2.17 11.26 -19.44
CA SER A 189 -0.78 11.13 -19.91
C SER A 189 -0.44 12.00 -21.13
N ASP A 190 -1.41 12.31 -22.01
CA ASP A 190 -1.16 12.99 -23.28
C ASP A 190 -1.13 14.53 -23.15
N ARG A 191 -1.86 15.08 -22.17
CA ARG A 191 -1.88 16.54 -21.92
C ARG A 191 -0.58 17.08 -21.35
N ALA A 192 0.18 16.27 -20.61
CA ALA A 192 1.43 16.69 -20.00
C ALA A 192 2.54 16.97 -21.06
N GLU A 193 2.50 16.28 -22.21
CA GLU A 193 3.50 16.46 -23.27
C GLU A 193 3.13 17.55 -24.29
N HIS A 194 1.86 17.93 -24.40
CA HIS A 194 1.37 18.99 -25.30
C HIS A 194 1.19 20.33 -24.59
N ARG A 195 2.22 20.81 -23.89
CA ARG A 195 2.26 22.22 -23.48
C ARG A 195 2.74 23.05 -24.69
N PRO A 196 1.90 23.88 -25.32
CA PRO A 196 2.37 24.76 -26.39
C PRO A 196 3.47 25.65 -25.83
N ALA A 197 4.65 25.55 -26.42
CA ALA A 197 5.74 26.47 -26.16
C ALA A 197 5.33 27.86 -26.68
N GLY A 198 4.84 28.72 -25.80
CA GLY A 198 4.88 30.17 -26.01
C GLY A 198 3.53 30.87 -26.14
N GLY A 199 3.48 31.99 -25.43
CA GLY A 199 2.52 33.08 -25.48
C GLY A 199 2.98 34.17 -24.52
#